data_AF-A0A849Z2X8-F1
#
_entry.id   AF-A0A849Z2X8-F1
#
_cell.length_a   1.000
_cell.length_b   1.000
_cell.length_c   1.000
_cell.angle_alpha   90.00
_cell.angle_beta   90.00
_cell.angle_gamma   90.00
#
_symmetry.space_group_name_H-M   'P 1'
#
loop_
_entity.id
_entity.type
_entity.pdbx_description
1 polymer ?
#
loop_
_entity_poly.entity_id
_entity_poly.type
_entity_poly.pdbx_seq_one_letter_code
_entity_poly.pdbx_strand_id
1 'polypeptide(L)'
;NPVMDDGTIIVDAITVDGRHVDPFWDAPPDFDLLHAKSFGYNQIWSDYFNRIHMGGNKQFRDSMVEYMRRLPERTGNPNDQLVSGDVYWVRDMNPRFGTIESFAQANDLLFSFGEVGGARDPKAAVADKPDS
;
A
#
# COMPACT_ATOMS: atom_id res chain seq x y z
N ASN A 1 -4.06 11.15 -23.18
CA ASN A 1 -3.35 11.58 -21.96
C ASN A 1 -2.17 10.68 -21.74
N PRO A 2 -0.94 11.19 -21.69
CA PRO A 2 0.17 10.40 -21.14
C PRO A 2 -0.16 10.02 -19.69
N VAL A 3 0.32 8.86 -19.26
CA VAL A 3 0.31 8.48 -17.83
C VAL A 3 1.23 9.47 -17.12
N MET A 4 0.67 10.23 -16.17
CA MET A 4 1.37 11.31 -15.48
C MET A 4 1.72 10.94 -14.04
N ASP A 5 1.00 9.99 -13.47
CA ASP A 5 1.19 9.44 -12.14
C ASP A 5 1.72 8.01 -12.24
N ASP A 6 2.61 7.66 -11.31
CA ASP A 6 3.04 6.28 -11.05
C ASP A 6 2.97 6.05 -9.55
N GLY A 7 3.00 4.79 -9.12
CA GLY A 7 2.93 4.48 -7.71
C GLY A 7 3.13 3.02 -7.39
N THR A 8 3.10 2.74 -6.10
CA THR A 8 3.21 1.41 -5.57
C THR A 8 2.31 1.21 -4.36
N ILE A 9 2.20 -0.04 -3.95
CA ILE A 9 1.52 -0.40 -2.72
C ILE A 9 2.54 -0.40 -1.60
N ILE A 10 2.23 0.34 -0.53
CA ILE A 10 2.94 0.25 0.75
C ILE A 10 1.96 -0.21 1.80
N VAL A 11 2.39 -1.18 2.61
CA VAL A 11 1.57 -1.74 3.68
C VAL A 11 2.18 -1.37 5.01
N ASP A 12 1.41 -0.67 5.83
CA ASP A 12 1.75 -0.47 7.23
C ASP A 12 0.95 -1.45 8.10
N ALA A 13 1.47 -2.68 8.25
CA ALA A 13 0.85 -3.71 9.07
C ALA A 13 1.48 -3.77 10.46
N ILE A 14 0.66 -4.06 11.47
CA ILE A 14 1.09 -4.20 12.86
C ILE A 14 1.12 -5.69 13.19
N THR A 15 2.26 -6.15 13.69
CA THR A 15 2.46 -7.52 14.17
C THR A 15 1.97 -7.70 15.61
N VAL A 16 1.83 -8.95 16.07
CA VAL A 16 1.37 -9.29 17.43
C VAL A 16 2.31 -8.77 18.53
N ASP A 17 3.58 -8.56 18.20
CA ASP A 17 4.57 -7.93 19.09
C ASP A 17 4.67 -6.40 18.93
N GLY A 18 3.82 -5.81 18.10
CA GLY A 18 3.63 -4.36 17.96
C GLY A 18 4.58 -3.66 16.97
N ARG A 19 5.34 -4.41 16.16
CA ARG A 19 6.18 -3.83 15.09
C ARG A 19 5.33 -3.44 13.89
N HIS A 20 5.78 -2.40 13.20
CA HIS A 20 5.27 -2.02 11.89
C HIS A 20 6.10 -2.73 10.80
N VAL A 21 5.42 -3.37 9.84
CA VAL A 21 6.05 -4.15 8.77
C VAL A 21 5.24 -4.05 7.48
N ASP A 22 5.94 -3.95 6.35
CA ASP A 22 5.40 -4.25 5.02
C ASP A 22 5.55 -5.75 4.74
N PRO A 23 4.45 -6.53 4.70
CA PRO A 23 4.51 -7.97 4.54
C PRO A 23 5.04 -8.44 3.17
N PHE A 24 5.10 -7.57 2.15
CA PHE A 24 5.70 -7.93 0.86
C PHE A 24 7.23 -7.90 0.91
N TRP A 25 7.80 -7.12 1.83
CA TRP A 25 9.23 -6.90 1.96
C TRP A 25 9.85 -7.47 3.24
N ASP A 26 9.03 -7.81 4.23
CA ASP A 26 9.50 -8.20 5.57
C ASP A 26 10.44 -7.12 6.16
N ALA A 27 10.06 -5.86 5.96
CA ALA A 27 10.82 -4.68 6.33
C ALA A 27 9.88 -3.57 6.82
N PRO A 28 10.36 -2.54 7.53
CA PRO A 28 9.53 -1.39 7.86
C PRO A 28 8.90 -0.76 6.59
N PRO A 29 7.66 -0.24 6.67
CA PRO A 29 7.02 0.39 5.52
C PRO A 29 7.81 1.62 5.05
N ASP A 30 8.10 1.67 3.76
CA ASP A 30 8.83 2.77 3.13
C ASP A 30 7.87 3.68 2.35
N PHE A 31 7.56 4.82 2.95
CA PHE A 31 6.70 5.82 2.32
C PHE A 31 7.49 6.84 1.48
N ASP A 32 8.82 6.75 1.33
CA ASP A 32 9.63 7.73 0.61
C ASP A 32 9.80 7.37 -0.88
N LEU A 33 8.71 7.46 -1.63
CA LEU A 33 8.70 7.14 -3.06
C LEU A 33 9.58 8.10 -3.88
N LEU A 34 9.65 9.38 -3.51
CA LEU A 34 10.43 10.39 -4.25
C LEU A 34 11.93 10.09 -4.30
N HIS A 35 12.46 9.40 -3.29
CA HIS A 35 13.88 9.01 -3.23
C HIS A 35 14.11 7.52 -3.53
N ALA A 36 13.03 6.75 -3.77
CA ALA A 36 13.11 5.36 -4.14
C ALA A 36 13.70 5.22 -5.56
N LYS A 37 14.80 4.47 -5.69
CA LYS A 37 15.40 4.18 -7.01
C LYS A 37 14.70 3.01 -7.71
N SER A 38 14.34 2.00 -6.93
CA SER A 38 13.63 0.81 -7.37
C SER A 38 13.22 0.01 -6.14
N PHE A 39 12.02 -0.56 -6.20
CA PHE A 39 11.60 -1.58 -5.25
C PHE A 39 11.95 -3.00 -5.72
N GLY A 40 12.60 -3.20 -6.87
CA GLY A 40 13.04 -4.56 -7.28
C GLY A 40 11.92 -5.55 -7.62
N TYR A 41 10.68 -5.10 -7.85
CA TYR A 41 9.59 -5.94 -8.30
C TYR A 41 9.89 -6.60 -9.66
N ASN A 42 9.43 -7.83 -9.84
CA ASN A 42 9.26 -8.38 -11.18
C ASN A 42 8.00 -7.81 -11.84
N GLN A 43 7.85 -8.00 -13.15
CA GLN A 43 6.73 -7.45 -13.92
C GLN A 43 5.35 -7.85 -13.38
N ILE A 44 5.20 -9.08 -12.86
CA ILE A 44 3.92 -9.57 -12.34
C ILE A 44 3.52 -8.83 -11.06
N TRP A 45 4.49 -8.58 -10.16
CA TRP A 45 4.25 -7.81 -8.93
C TRP A 45 3.94 -6.34 -9.23
N SER A 46 4.68 -5.72 -10.14
CA SER A 46 4.40 -4.35 -10.62
C SER A 46 2.97 -4.24 -11.16
N ASP A 47 2.58 -5.16 -12.04
CA ASP A 47 1.25 -5.21 -12.63
C ASP A 47 0.14 -5.44 -11.59
N TYR A 48 0.40 -6.31 -10.61
CA TYR A 48 -0.55 -6.58 -9.53
C TYR A 48 -0.80 -5.34 -8.68
N PHE A 49 0.25 -4.65 -8.24
CA PHE A 49 0.16 -3.43 -7.44
C PHE A 49 -0.51 -2.29 -8.21
N ASN A 50 -0.14 -2.10 -9.47
CA ASN A 50 -0.78 -1.11 -10.34
C ASN A 50 -2.25 -1.44 -10.66
N ARG A 51 -2.72 -2.67 -10.47
CA ARG A 51 -4.14 -3.01 -10.65
C ARG A 51 -4.94 -2.95 -9.36
N ILE A 52 -4.38 -3.32 -8.21
CA ILE A 52 -5.15 -3.50 -6.97
C ILE A 52 -5.63 -2.18 -6.36
N HIS A 53 -4.96 -1.06 -6.66
CA HIS A 53 -5.40 0.26 -6.22
C HIS A 53 -6.71 0.70 -6.90
N MET A 54 -6.95 0.24 -8.14
CA MET A 54 -8.11 0.63 -8.94
C MET A 54 -9.44 0.13 -8.34
N GLY A 55 -10.45 1.00 -8.33
CA GLY A 55 -11.77 0.69 -7.74
C GLY A 55 -12.46 -0.54 -8.32
N GLY A 56 -12.26 -0.84 -9.62
CA GLY A 56 -12.82 -2.02 -10.28
C GLY A 56 -12.22 -3.36 -9.86
N ASN A 57 -11.15 -3.34 -9.07
CA ASN A 57 -10.43 -4.52 -8.60
C ASN A 57 -10.55 -4.71 -7.08
N LYS A 58 -11.42 -3.94 -6.40
CA LYS A 58 -11.61 -3.99 -4.94
C LYS A 58 -11.90 -5.39 -4.40
N GLN A 59 -12.62 -6.21 -5.15
CA GLN A 59 -12.97 -7.59 -4.82
C GLN A 59 -11.74 -8.50 -4.59
N PHE A 60 -10.57 -8.12 -5.10
CA PHE A 60 -9.33 -8.90 -4.94
C PHE A 60 -8.52 -8.48 -3.70
N ARG A 61 -8.94 -7.44 -2.97
CA ARG A 61 -8.24 -6.96 -1.77
C ARG A 61 -8.32 -7.95 -0.61
N ASP A 62 -9.37 -8.77 -0.54
CA ASP A 62 -9.47 -9.84 0.46
C ASP A 62 -8.39 -10.91 0.23
N SER A 63 -8.15 -11.32 -1.02
CA SER A 63 -7.05 -12.23 -1.35
C SER A 63 -5.68 -11.64 -1.01
N MET A 64 -5.51 -10.32 -1.15
CA MET A 64 -4.30 -9.62 -0.73
C MET A 64 -4.10 -9.72 0.79
N VAL A 65 -5.16 -9.47 1.57
CA VAL A 65 -5.15 -9.61 3.03
C VAL A 65 -4.78 -11.04 3.44
N GLU A 66 -5.36 -12.05 2.79
CA GLU A 66 -5.02 -13.45 3.03
C GLU A 66 -3.55 -13.74 2.75
N TYR A 67 -3.00 -13.22 1.64
CA TYR A 67 -1.58 -13.37 1.34
C TYR A 67 -0.71 -12.72 2.43
N MET A 68 -1.01 -11.48 2.83
CA MET A 68 -0.23 -10.76 3.85
C MET A 68 -0.22 -11.50 5.19
N ARG A 69 -1.35 -12.06 5.62
CA ARG A 69 -1.47 -12.82 6.88
C ARG A 69 -0.62 -14.09 6.95
N ARG A 70 -0.20 -14.63 5.81
CA ARG A 70 0.72 -15.78 5.75
C ARG A 70 2.19 -15.36 5.98
N LEU A 71 2.46 -14.12 6.42
CA LEU A 71 3.82 -13.67 6.73
C LEU A 71 4.55 -14.62 7.70
N PRO A 72 3.96 -15.09 8.83
CA PRO A 72 4.61 -16.07 9.71
C PRO A 72 4.99 -17.37 9.03
N GLU A 73 4.22 -17.81 8.03
CA GLU A 73 4.52 -19.01 7.25
C GLU A 73 5.72 -18.76 6.31
N ARG A 74 5.84 -17.55 5.77
CA ARG A 74 6.94 -17.14 4.88
C ARG A 74 8.25 -16.92 5.64
N THR A 75 8.19 -16.34 6.84
CA THR A 75 9.37 -16.00 7.65
C THR A 75 9.75 -17.11 8.64
N GLY A 76 8.80 -17.98 9.02
CA GLY A 76 8.96 -18.97 10.07
C GLY A 76 8.89 -18.39 11.49
N ASN A 77 8.57 -17.10 11.63
CA ASN A 77 8.52 -16.42 12.92
C ASN A 77 7.07 -16.14 13.33
N PRO A 78 6.58 -16.74 14.43
CA PRO A 78 5.20 -16.54 14.89
C PRO A 78 4.91 -15.10 15.33
N ASN A 79 5.93 -14.32 15.70
CA ASN A 79 5.76 -12.92 16.07
C ASN A 79 5.43 -12.03 14.87
N ASP A 80 5.50 -12.53 13.64
CA ASP A 80 5.07 -11.80 12.44
C ASP A 80 3.56 -11.91 12.17
N GLN A 81 2.80 -12.53 13.09
CA GLN A 81 1.35 -12.59 12.98
C GLN A 81 0.77 -11.18 12.95
N LEU A 82 0.00 -10.85 11.93
CA LEU A 82 -0.56 -9.50 11.74
C LEU A 82 -1.87 -9.35 12.54
N VAL A 83 -1.98 -8.27 13.33
CA VAL A 83 -3.19 -7.93 14.11
C VAL A 83 -4.02 -6.83 13.46
N SER A 84 -3.42 -6.02 12.59
CA SER A 84 -4.11 -5.01 11.77
C SER A 84 -3.17 -4.47 10.71
N GLY A 85 -3.69 -3.67 9.78
CA GLY A 85 -2.83 -2.87 8.92
C GLY A 85 -3.61 -1.97 7.99
N ASP A 86 -2.90 -0.97 7.48
CA ASP A 86 -3.37 -0.01 6.50
C ASP A 86 -2.59 -0.19 5.20
N VAL A 87 -3.31 -0.23 4.08
CA VAL A 87 -2.74 -0.42 2.75
C VAL A 87 -2.91 0.86 1.95
N TYR A 88 -1.80 1.40 1.46
CA TYR A 88 -1.75 2.66 0.75
C TYR A 88 -1.38 2.46 -0.71
N TRP A 89 -1.96 3.29 -1.58
CA TRP A 89 -1.38 3.63 -2.87
C TRP A 89 -0.50 4.85 -2.66
N VAL A 90 0.80 4.63 -2.61
CA VAL A 90 1.79 5.70 -2.56
C VAL A 90 2.14 6.03 -4.00
N ARG A 91 1.84 7.25 -4.41
CA ARG A 91 2.02 7.70 -5.79
C ARG A 91 2.74 9.02 -5.86
N ASP A 92 3.41 9.26 -6.96
CA ASP A 92 4.01 10.53 -7.31
C ASP A 92 3.62 10.93 -8.74
N MET A 93 4.18 12.05 -9.19
CA MET A 93 4.02 12.52 -10.55
C MET A 93 5.37 12.41 -11.26
N ASN A 94 5.31 11.93 -12.50
CA ASN A 94 6.44 11.84 -13.41
C ASN A 94 7.21 13.18 -13.47
N PRO A 95 8.54 13.15 -13.65
CA PRO A 95 9.34 14.36 -13.75
C PRO A 95 8.76 15.36 -14.76
N ARG A 96 8.82 16.65 -14.41
CA ARG A 96 8.45 17.71 -15.35
C ARG A 96 9.42 17.69 -16.54
N PHE A 97 8.94 18.11 -17.71
CA PHE A 97 9.80 18.19 -18.89
C PHE A 97 11.08 18.98 -18.62
N GLY A 98 12.23 18.37 -18.87
CA GLY A 98 13.55 18.96 -18.58
C GLY A 98 14.09 18.72 -17.18
N THR A 99 13.41 17.91 -16.35
CA THR A 99 13.87 17.52 -15.00
C THR A 99 13.97 16.00 -14.87
N ILE A 100 14.67 15.51 -13.85
CA ILE A 100 14.83 14.07 -13.56
C ILE A 100 14.14 13.64 -12.26
N GLU A 101 13.61 14.60 -11.50
CA GLU A 101 13.02 14.35 -10.18
C GLU A 101 11.50 14.25 -10.31
N SER A 102 10.93 13.17 -9.77
CA SER A 102 9.49 13.07 -9.54
C SER A 102 9.03 14.12 -8.52
N PHE A 103 7.73 14.39 -8.46
CA PHE A 103 7.20 15.38 -7.53
C PHE A 103 5.78 15.02 -7.05
N ALA A 104 5.27 15.80 -6.08
CA ALA A 104 3.88 15.72 -5.60
C ALA A 104 3.45 14.32 -5.13
N GLN A 105 4.29 13.69 -4.31
CA GLN A 105 3.93 12.42 -3.68
C GLN A 105 2.67 12.57 -2.81
N ALA A 106 1.82 11.56 -2.85
CA ALA A 106 0.64 11.41 -2.02
C ALA A 106 0.47 9.96 -1.56
N ASN A 107 -0.12 9.78 -0.37
CA ASN A 107 -0.37 8.47 0.22
C ASN A 107 -1.89 8.29 0.34
N ASP A 108 -2.48 7.61 -0.62
CA ASP A 108 -3.93 7.38 -0.64
C ASP A 108 -4.26 6.08 0.09
N LEU A 109 -4.95 6.16 1.24
CA LEU A 109 -5.41 4.96 1.95
C LEU A 109 -6.42 4.20 1.09
N LEU A 110 -6.09 2.96 0.73
CA LEU A 110 -6.95 2.12 -0.10
C LEU A 110 -7.95 1.32 0.72
N PHE A 111 -7.49 0.72 1.81
CA PHE A 111 -8.29 -0.06 2.76
C PHE A 111 -7.49 -0.36 4.04
N SER A 112 -8.21 -0.76 5.08
CA SER A 112 -7.65 -1.26 6.34
C SER A 112 -8.14 -2.67 6.62
N PHE A 113 -7.38 -3.47 7.36
CA PHE A 113 -7.80 -4.80 7.83
C PHE A 113 -7.53 -4.94 9.34
N GLY A 114 -8.23 -5.86 9.99
CA GLY A 114 -8.02 -6.20 11.40
C GLY A 114 -7.47 -7.61 11.58
N GLU A 115 -7.42 -8.12 12.80
CA GLU A 115 -6.90 -9.47 13.08
C GLU A 115 -7.78 -10.57 12.45
N VAL A 116 -9.04 -10.28 12.13
CA VAL A 116 -9.94 -11.17 11.40
C VAL A 116 -10.70 -10.41 10.33
N GLY A 117 -11.23 -11.14 9.34
CA GLY A 117 -11.96 -10.57 8.22
C GLY A 117 -11.07 -10.03 7.09
N GLY A 118 -11.73 -9.50 6.07
CA GLY A 118 -11.12 -8.98 4.84
C GLY A 118 -10.82 -7.48 4.87
N ALA A 119 -10.63 -6.92 3.68
CA ALA A 119 -10.37 -5.51 3.46
C ALA A 119 -11.60 -4.66 3.80
N ARG A 120 -11.38 -3.52 4.46
CA ARG A 120 -12.42 -2.55 4.80
C ARG A 120 -12.08 -1.23 4.16
N ASP A 121 -13.00 -0.72 3.33
CA ASP A 121 -12.81 0.58 2.70
C ASP A 121 -12.63 1.69 3.75
N PRO A 122 -11.85 2.74 3.44
CA PRO A 122 -11.71 3.90 4.32
C PRO A 122 -13.09 4.47 4.64
N LYS A 123 -13.29 4.88 5.90
CA LYS A 123 -14.47 5.67 6.22
C LYS A 123 -14.43 6.93 5.35
N ALA A 124 -15.54 7.23 4.67
CA ALA A 124 -15.65 8.50 3.95
C ALA A 124 -15.27 9.62 4.91
N ALA A 125 -14.34 10.49 4.49
CA ALA A 125 -14.06 11.71 5.23
C ALA A 125 -15.41 12.41 5.44
N VAL A 126 -15.75 12.75 6.69
CA VAL A 126 -16.91 13.59 6.97
C VAL A 126 -16.66 14.85 6.17
N ALA A 127 -17.46 15.09 5.13
CA ALA A 127 -17.32 16.27 4.30
C ALA A 127 -17.38 17.48 5.24
N ASP A 128 -16.29 18.23 5.29
CA ASP A 128 -16.25 19.49 6.02
C ASP A 128 -17.36 20.35 5.40
N LYS A 129 -18.41 20.61 6.18
CA LYS A 129 -19.46 21.50 5.71
C LYS A 129 -18.80 22.87 5.52
N PRO A 130 -18.96 23.54 4.37
CA PRO A 130 -18.54 24.92 4.29
C PRO A 130 -19.36 25.69 5.33
N ASP A 131 -18.67 26.37 6.24
CA ASP A 131 -19.29 27.35 7.12
C ASP A 131 -20.08 28.35 6.25
N SER A 132 -21.28 28.66 6.73
CA SER A 132 -22.37 29.33 6.01
C SER A 132 -22.06 30.76 5.55
#